data_AF-A0A5C9CDR5-F1
#
_entry.id   AF-A0A5C9CDR5-F1
#
_cell.length_a   1.000
_cell.length_b   1.000
_cell.length_c   1.000
_cell.angle_alpha   90.00
_cell.angle_beta   90.00
_cell.angle_gamma   90.00
#
_symmetry.space_group_name_H-M   'P 1'
#
loop_
_entity.id
_entity.type
_entity.pdbx_description
1 polymer ?
#
loop_
_entity_poly.entity_id
_entity_poly.type
_entity_poly.pdbx_seq_one_letter_code
_entity_poly.pdbx_strand_id
1 'polypeptide(L)'
;MLDLLKIEWLKIKKYPAFWWMLVIVFLTYPGINIMFLNIYGQVTKGKEMANNIAKLLLGNPFAFPETWHTVAYFSSFFVLLPSILVIMLVTNEYNYKTHRQNIIDGWSRSQFITSKLMDVAIISFVVMIAYIAVAIGFGIYADSLSWNRWAEQLQYIPLFYLQTFAQLSIAFLLGYLVKKAFIALGIFLFYYLIVENILVGLMKWKKIELTRFLPFEISDGILVRPAFSGNFGMGAKAGYELALSLVSQQVILTIVLTSIIWLICYKVHKKRDIV
;
A
#
# COMPACT_ATOMS: atom_id res chain seq x y z
N MET A 1 -7.77 -25.55 7.16
CA MET A 1 -7.32 -24.17 6.82
C MET A 1 -6.05 -24.20 5.98
N LEU A 2 -5.01 -24.93 6.40
CA LEU A 2 -3.77 -25.08 5.62
C LEU A 2 -3.98 -25.66 4.22
N ASP A 3 -4.94 -26.57 4.04
CA ASP A 3 -5.25 -27.13 2.71
C ASP A 3 -5.85 -26.10 1.75
N LEU A 4 -6.68 -25.17 2.26
CA LEU A 4 -7.24 -24.06 1.47
C LEU A 4 -6.13 -23.15 0.96
N LEU A 5 -5.20 -22.79 1.86
CA LEU A 5 -4.01 -22.00 1.53
C LEU A 5 -3.14 -22.67 0.48
N LYS A 6 -2.92 -23.98 0.63
CA LYS A 6 -2.11 -24.76 -0.33
C LYS A 6 -2.75 -24.74 -1.72
N ILE A 7 -4.08 -24.87 -1.80
CA ILE A 7 -4.82 -24.83 -3.08
C ILE A 7 -4.71 -23.45 -3.73
N GLU A 8 -4.94 -22.37 -2.99
CA GLU A 8 -4.83 -21.01 -3.55
C GLU A 8 -3.38 -20.67 -3.95
N TRP A 9 -2.40 -21.06 -3.13
CA TRP A 9 -0.99 -20.90 -3.46
C TRP A 9 -0.61 -21.61 -4.77
N LEU A 10 -1.14 -22.81 -5.01
CA LEU A 10 -0.90 -23.52 -6.27
C LEU A 10 -1.48 -22.79 -7.49
N LYS A 11 -2.60 -22.06 -7.34
CA LYS A 11 -3.15 -21.20 -8.39
C LYS A 11 -2.25 -19.99 -8.63
N ILE A 12 -1.88 -19.28 -7.57
CA ILE A 12 -1.05 -18.07 -7.63
C ILE A 12 0.34 -18.38 -8.19
N LYS A 13 0.99 -19.45 -7.71
CA LYS A 13 2.32 -19.88 -8.14
C LYS A 13 2.40 -20.17 -9.63
N LYS A 14 1.34 -20.71 -10.23
CA LYS A 14 1.29 -21.01 -11.67
C LYS A 14 0.87 -19.81 -12.51
N TYR A 15 0.39 -18.72 -11.90
CA TYR A 15 -0.11 -17.57 -12.62
C TYR A 15 1.04 -16.62 -13.01
N PRO A 16 1.36 -16.46 -14.32
CA PRO A 16 2.53 -15.67 -14.73
C PRO A 16 2.44 -14.19 -14.30
N ALA A 17 1.24 -13.62 -14.25
CA ALA A 17 1.06 -12.22 -13.86
C ALA A 17 1.47 -11.96 -12.40
N PHE A 18 1.39 -12.97 -11.51
CA PHE A 18 1.91 -12.84 -10.14
C PHE A 18 3.42 -12.65 -10.14
N TRP A 19 4.16 -13.45 -10.92
CA TRP A 19 5.62 -13.34 -11.02
C TRP A 19 6.04 -12.04 -11.70
N TRP A 20 5.35 -11.64 -12.78
CA TRP A 20 5.60 -10.35 -13.42
C TRP A 20 5.31 -9.18 -12.48
N MET A 21 4.24 -9.24 -11.69
CA MET A 21 3.97 -8.22 -10.66
C MET A 21 5.12 -8.14 -9.66
N LEU A 22 5.63 -9.27 -9.17
CA LEU A 22 6.77 -9.26 -8.24
C LEU A 22 7.99 -8.61 -8.89
N VAL A 23 8.35 -8.99 -10.12
CA VAL A 23 9.48 -8.39 -10.85
C VAL A 23 9.30 -6.87 -10.97
N ILE A 24 8.09 -6.40 -11.32
CA ILE A 24 7.81 -4.97 -11.44
C ILE A 24 7.90 -4.28 -10.08
N VAL A 25 7.39 -4.87 -8.99
CA VAL A 25 7.52 -4.31 -7.63
C VAL A 25 8.99 -4.23 -7.20
N PHE A 26 9.76 -5.30 -7.41
CA PHE A 26 11.19 -5.35 -7.11
C PHE A 26 12.02 -4.38 -7.97
N LEU A 27 11.51 -3.94 -9.12
CA LEU A 27 12.16 -2.92 -9.96
C LEU A 27 11.72 -1.50 -9.58
N THR A 28 10.43 -1.29 -9.35
CA THR A 28 9.85 0.03 -9.09
C THR A 28 10.20 0.56 -7.71
N TYR A 29 10.25 -0.29 -6.67
CA TYR A 29 10.55 0.15 -5.31
C TYR A 29 11.99 0.69 -5.19
N PRO A 30 13.04 0.00 -5.66
CA PRO A 30 14.36 0.63 -5.78
C PRO A 30 14.34 1.85 -6.70
N GLY A 31 13.70 1.74 -7.87
CA GLY A 31 13.70 2.81 -8.88
C GLY A 31 13.21 4.15 -8.35
N ILE A 32 12.06 4.17 -7.65
CA ILE A 32 11.52 5.40 -7.07
C ILE A 32 12.41 5.95 -5.96
N ASN A 33 12.97 5.08 -5.11
CA ASN A 33 13.83 5.50 -4.02
C ASN A 33 15.19 6.01 -4.53
N ILE A 34 15.75 5.45 -5.61
CA ILE A 34 16.94 5.99 -6.28
C ILE A 34 16.65 7.38 -6.82
N MET A 35 15.48 7.58 -7.45
CA MET A 35 15.07 8.88 -7.96
C MET A 35 15.02 9.93 -6.85
N PHE A 36 14.38 9.62 -5.72
CA PHE A 36 14.31 10.56 -4.59
C PHE A 36 15.62 10.74 -3.83
N LEU A 37 16.49 9.72 -3.79
CA LEU A 37 17.85 9.85 -3.28
C LEU A 37 18.66 10.84 -4.11
N ASN A 38 18.55 10.78 -5.44
CA ASN A 38 19.21 11.71 -6.35
C ASN A 38 18.66 13.14 -6.20
N ILE A 39 17.34 13.30 -6.07
CA ILE A 39 16.71 14.60 -5.79
C ILE A 39 17.23 15.18 -4.48
N TYR A 40 17.25 14.38 -3.41
CA TYR A 40 17.82 14.79 -2.12
C TYR A 40 19.29 15.19 -2.25
N GLY A 41 20.08 14.43 -3.00
CA GLY A 41 21.48 14.74 -3.28
C GLY A 41 21.67 16.05 -4.06
N GLN A 42 20.77 16.39 -4.99
CA GLN A 42 20.81 17.64 -5.74
C GLN A 42 20.44 18.84 -4.87
N VAL A 43 19.34 18.73 -4.11
CA VAL A 43 18.87 19.79 -3.20
C VAL A 43 19.90 20.10 -2.12
N THR A 44 20.59 19.08 -1.60
CA THR A 44 21.60 19.25 -0.54
C THR A 44 23.00 19.65 -1.04
N LYS A 45 23.26 19.63 -2.35
CA LYS A 45 24.54 20.07 -2.95
C LYS A 45 24.56 21.55 -3.36
N GLY A 46 23.44 22.27 -3.30
CA GLY A 46 23.38 23.69 -3.63
C GLY A 46 24.18 24.55 -2.64
N LYS A 47 25.03 25.46 -3.14
CA LYS A 47 26.02 26.30 -2.41
C LYS A 47 25.45 27.30 -1.39
N GLU A 48 24.18 27.23 -1.04
CA GLU A 48 23.61 28.11 -0.01
C GLU A 48 23.85 27.55 1.39
N MET A 49 24.34 28.39 2.30
CA MET A 49 24.55 28.04 3.71
C MET A 49 23.29 27.45 4.38
N ALA A 50 22.10 27.86 3.92
CA ALA A 50 20.81 27.30 4.32
C ALA A 50 20.65 25.80 4.00
N ASN A 51 21.19 25.31 2.87
CA ASN A 51 21.10 23.91 2.47
C ASN A 51 22.00 23.00 3.33
N ASN A 52 23.15 23.51 3.75
CA ASN A 52 24.04 22.78 4.65
C ASN A 52 23.45 22.69 6.08
N ILE A 53 22.78 23.75 6.55
CA ILE A 53 22.06 23.75 7.83
C ILE A 53 20.82 22.83 7.75
N ALA A 54 20.09 22.84 6.64
CA ALA A 54 18.97 21.93 6.41
C ALA A 54 19.42 20.46 6.36
N LYS A 55 20.57 20.17 5.73
CA LYS A 55 21.17 18.83 5.70
C LYS A 55 21.58 18.36 7.11
N LEU A 56 22.14 19.26 7.92
CA LEU A 56 22.51 18.98 9.31
C LEU A 56 21.27 18.73 10.19
N LEU A 57 20.18 19.47 9.96
CA LEU A 57 18.94 19.36 10.72
C LEU A 57 18.05 18.16 10.30
N LEU A 58 18.04 17.80 9.01
CA LEU A 58 17.18 16.74 8.47
C LEU A 58 17.87 15.37 8.44
N GLY A 59 19.20 15.32 8.57
CA GLY A 59 19.97 14.08 8.44
C GLY A 59 19.87 13.46 7.05
N ASN A 60 20.29 12.19 6.94
CA ASN A 60 20.16 11.41 5.71
C ASN A 60 18.86 10.59 5.77
N PRO A 61 17.82 10.93 4.97
CA PRO A 61 16.53 10.25 5.05
C PRO A 61 16.55 8.82 4.52
N PHE A 62 17.63 8.40 3.86
CA PHE A 62 17.84 7.04 3.36
C PHE A 62 18.79 6.22 4.22
N ALA A 63 19.38 6.82 5.28
CA ALA A 63 20.15 6.10 6.28
C ALA A 63 19.24 5.59 7.40
N PHE A 64 19.72 4.62 8.18
CA PHE A 64 18.96 4.19 9.36
C PHE A 64 18.93 5.31 10.43
N PRO A 65 17.79 5.50 11.12
CA PRO A 65 16.56 4.72 11.00
C PRO A 65 15.52 5.22 9.98
N GLU A 66 15.70 6.44 9.46
CA GLU A 66 14.73 7.12 8.60
C GLU A 66 14.44 6.38 7.29
N THR A 67 15.35 5.52 6.83
CA THR A 67 15.14 4.69 5.64
C THR A 67 13.85 3.86 5.70
N TRP A 68 13.46 3.37 6.90
CA TRP A 68 12.21 2.64 7.06
C TRP A 68 11.00 3.52 6.69
N HIS A 69 11.01 4.77 7.15
CA HIS A 69 9.94 5.72 6.85
C HIS A 69 9.95 6.11 5.37
N THR A 70 11.10 6.56 4.88
CA THR A 70 11.27 7.10 3.53
C THR A 70 10.95 6.08 2.46
N VAL A 71 11.51 4.86 2.59
CA VAL A 71 11.29 3.80 1.61
C VAL A 71 9.86 3.30 1.66
N ALA A 72 9.24 3.22 2.85
CA ALA A 72 7.82 2.86 2.96
C ALA A 72 6.94 3.88 2.22
N TYR A 73 7.15 5.17 2.48
CA TYR A 73 6.36 6.24 1.85
C TYR A 73 6.44 6.20 0.32
N PHE A 74 7.63 6.20 -0.27
CA PHE A 74 7.74 6.23 -1.73
C PHE A 74 7.35 4.92 -2.40
N SER A 75 7.61 3.79 -1.76
CA SER A 75 7.19 2.48 -2.29
C SER A 75 5.66 2.34 -2.26
N SER A 76 4.98 3.02 -1.33
CA SER A 76 3.53 2.94 -1.20
C SER A 76 2.78 3.45 -2.43
N PHE A 77 3.36 4.38 -3.19
CA PHE A 77 2.77 4.89 -4.44
C PHE A 77 2.58 3.79 -5.49
N PHE A 78 3.38 2.73 -5.41
CA PHE A 78 3.36 1.60 -6.33
C PHE A 78 2.53 0.42 -5.81
N VAL A 79 1.84 0.53 -4.67
CA VAL A 79 0.87 -0.47 -4.17
C VAL A 79 -0.33 -0.64 -5.12
N LEU A 80 -0.55 0.32 -6.03
CA LEU A 80 -1.50 0.15 -7.13
C LEU A 80 -1.18 -1.08 -8.01
N LEU A 81 0.10 -1.46 -8.15
CA LEU A 81 0.52 -2.59 -8.99
C LEU A 81 0.05 -3.95 -8.43
N PRO A 82 0.33 -4.30 -7.15
CA PRO A 82 -0.25 -5.50 -6.56
C PRO A 82 -1.79 -5.43 -6.46
N SER A 83 -2.38 -4.23 -6.37
CA SER A 83 -3.85 -4.06 -6.42
C SER A 83 -4.45 -4.52 -7.76
N ILE A 84 -3.79 -4.19 -8.89
CA ILE A 84 -4.18 -4.68 -10.22
C ILE A 84 -4.18 -6.21 -10.27
N LEU A 85 -3.14 -6.84 -9.69
CA LEU A 85 -3.06 -8.30 -9.63
C LEU A 85 -4.23 -8.90 -8.85
N VAL A 86 -4.58 -8.32 -7.70
CA VAL A 86 -5.71 -8.78 -6.88
C VAL A 86 -7.03 -8.70 -7.66
N ILE A 87 -7.26 -7.61 -8.41
CA ILE A 87 -8.43 -7.48 -9.30
C ILE A 87 -8.45 -8.60 -10.35
N MET A 88 -7.31 -8.89 -10.97
CA MET A 88 -7.21 -9.96 -11.96
C MET A 88 -7.49 -11.34 -11.35
N LEU A 89 -6.93 -11.64 -10.17
CA LEU A 89 -7.14 -12.91 -9.48
C LEU A 89 -8.62 -13.14 -9.14
N VAL A 90 -9.29 -12.15 -8.55
CA VAL A 90 -10.70 -12.30 -8.18
C VAL A 90 -11.63 -12.35 -9.39
N THR A 91 -11.34 -11.61 -10.46
CA THR A 91 -12.17 -11.62 -11.67
C THR A 91 -11.97 -12.87 -12.52
N ASN A 92 -10.76 -13.44 -12.55
CA ASN A 92 -10.48 -14.72 -13.19
C ASN A 92 -11.29 -15.86 -12.58
N GLU A 93 -11.54 -15.84 -11.26
CA GLU A 93 -12.38 -16.84 -10.60
C GLU A 93 -13.82 -16.88 -11.15
N TYR A 94 -14.35 -15.73 -11.57
CA TYR A 94 -15.65 -15.64 -12.23
C TYR A 94 -15.59 -16.06 -13.69
N ASN A 95 -14.54 -15.66 -14.42
CA ASN A 95 -14.37 -15.99 -15.84
C ASN A 95 -14.21 -17.50 -16.05
N TYR A 96 -13.41 -18.16 -15.22
CA TYR A 96 -13.17 -19.60 -15.29
C TYR A 96 -14.16 -20.43 -14.46
N LYS A 97 -15.14 -19.79 -13.82
CA LYS A 97 -16.16 -20.43 -12.96
C LYS A 97 -15.58 -21.31 -11.84
N THR A 98 -14.32 -21.11 -11.47
CA THR A 98 -13.63 -21.87 -10.41
C THR A 98 -14.28 -21.65 -9.05
N HIS A 99 -14.97 -20.52 -8.87
CA HIS A 99 -15.84 -20.29 -7.70
C HIS A 99 -16.86 -21.42 -7.50
N ARG A 100 -17.53 -21.86 -8.58
CA ARG A 100 -18.49 -22.97 -8.51
C ARG A 100 -17.82 -24.30 -8.26
N GLN A 101 -16.67 -24.52 -8.91
CA GLN A 101 -15.90 -25.75 -8.73
C GLN A 101 -15.49 -25.93 -7.27
N ASN A 102 -14.97 -24.88 -6.61
CA ASN A 102 -14.57 -24.99 -5.19
C ASN A 102 -15.76 -25.37 -4.28
N ILE A 103 -16.97 -24.89 -4.58
CA ILE A 103 -18.18 -25.24 -3.82
C ILE A 103 -18.62 -26.68 -4.10
N ILE A 104 -18.53 -27.14 -5.35
CA ILE A 104 -18.76 -28.54 -5.73
C ILE A 104 -17.74 -29.46 -5.03
N ASP A 105 -16.49 -29.00 -4.90
CA ASP A 105 -15.41 -29.68 -4.18
C ASP A 105 -15.59 -29.65 -2.64
N GLY A 106 -16.75 -29.19 -2.16
CA GLY A 106 -17.16 -29.25 -0.76
C GLY A 106 -16.78 -28.03 0.09
N TRP A 107 -16.30 -26.94 -0.51
CA TRP A 107 -16.00 -25.73 0.25
C TRP A 107 -17.28 -25.04 0.72
N SER A 108 -17.33 -24.70 1.99
CA SER A 108 -18.37 -23.79 2.49
C SER A 108 -18.21 -22.40 1.90
N ARG A 109 -19.32 -21.67 1.81
CA ARG A 109 -19.33 -20.28 1.30
C ARG A 109 -18.39 -19.36 2.11
N SER A 110 -18.30 -19.56 3.42
CA SER A 110 -17.39 -18.79 4.27
C SER A 110 -15.93 -19.15 4.00
N GLN A 111 -15.60 -20.44 3.83
CA GLN A 111 -14.24 -20.88 3.49
C GLN A 111 -13.74 -20.27 2.18
N PHE A 112 -14.61 -20.12 1.17
CA PHE A 112 -14.24 -19.44 -0.08
C PHE A 112 -13.84 -17.97 0.13
N ILE A 113 -14.61 -17.18 0.87
CA ILE A 113 -14.24 -15.78 1.13
C ILE A 113 -13.01 -15.70 2.04
N THR A 114 -12.88 -16.60 3.02
CA THR A 114 -11.69 -16.67 3.88
C THR A 114 -10.42 -17.00 3.10
N SER A 115 -10.49 -17.88 2.10
CA SER A 115 -9.32 -18.16 1.25
C SER A 115 -8.88 -16.90 0.49
N LYS A 116 -9.84 -16.10 0.00
CA LYS A 116 -9.52 -14.84 -0.70
C LYS A 116 -8.97 -13.77 0.22
N LEU A 117 -9.43 -13.71 1.47
CA LEU A 117 -8.83 -12.87 2.50
C LEU A 117 -7.37 -13.26 2.73
N MET A 118 -7.10 -14.56 2.81
CA MET A 118 -5.74 -15.06 2.97
C MET A 118 -4.86 -14.75 1.75
N ASP A 119 -5.40 -14.84 0.52
CA ASP A 119 -4.66 -14.47 -0.70
C ASP A 119 -4.20 -13.00 -0.65
N VAL A 120 -5.13 -12.08 -0.32
CA VAL A 120 -4.82 -10.65 -0.16
C VAL A 120 -3.75 -10.48 0.94
N ALA A 121 -3.91 -11.12 2.10
CA ALA A 121 -2.96 -11.04 3.20
C ALA A 121 -1.55 -11.54 2.82
N ILE A 122 -1.46 -12.64 2.06
CA ILE A 122 -0.19 -13.20 1.57
C ILE A 122 0.46 -12.27 0.56
N ILE A 123 -0.29 -11.73 -0.40
CA ILE A 123 0.25 -10.80 -1.39
C ILE A 123 0.77 -9.54 -0.69
N SER A 124 0.01 -8.97 0.26
CA SER A 124 0.47 -7.84 1.08
C SER A 124 1.74 -8.17 1.86
N PHE A 125 1.87 -9.40 2.36
CA PHE A 125 3.05 -9.83 3.11
C PHE A 125 4.28 -9.97 2.21
N VAL A 126 4.13 -10.50 1.00
CA VAL A 126 5.22 -10.57 0.02
C VAL A 126 5.67 -9.17 -0.41
N VAL A 127 4.74 -8.25 -0.62
CA VAL A 127 5.03 -6.84 -0.94
C VAL A 127 5.75 -6.15 0.23
N MET A 128 5.36 -6.43 1.48
CA MET A 128 6.06 -5.97 2.67
C MET A 128 7.51 -6.50 2.71
N ILE A 129 7.75 -7.77 2.39
CA ILE A 129 9.11 -8.32 2.31
C ILE A 129 9.94 -7.60 1.25
N ALA A 130 9.37 -7.33 0.07
CA ALA A 130 10.04 -6.57 -0.97
C ALA A 130 10.44 -5.17 -0.47
N TYR A 131 9.52 -4.47 0.21
CA TYR A 131 9.81 -3.20 0.88
C TYR A 131 10.97 -3.32 1.90
N ILE A 132 10.94 -4.33 2.78
CA ILE A 132 11.99 -4.53 3.79
C ILE A 132 13.36 -4.72 3.12
N ALA A 133 13.43 -5.55 2.08
CA ALA A 133 14.67 -5.79 1.35
C ALA A 133 15.24 -4.50 0.73
N VAL A 134 14.37 -3.66 0.16
CA VAL A 134 14.76 -2.36 -0.39
C VAL A 134 15.22 -1.41 0.71
N ALA A 135 14.48 -1.29 1.81
CA ALA A 135 14.84 -0.40 2.92
C ALA A 135 16.19 -0.77 3.54
N ILE A 136 16.48 -2.06 3.72
CA ILE A 136 17.78 -2.55 4.18
C ILE A 136 18.89 -2.19 3.18
N GLY A 137 18.66 -2.42 1.89
CA GLY A 137 19.63 -2.08 0.84
C GLY A 137 19.98 -0.59 0.83
N PHE A 138 18.98 0.29 0.94
CA PHE A 138 19.21 1.74 1.02
C PHE A 138 19.89 2.16 2.32
N GLY A 139 19.46 1.62 3.46
CA GLY A 139 20.06 1.96 4.76
C GLY A 139 21.56 1.66 4.81
N ILE A 140 21.97 0.49 4.30
CA ILE A 140 23.39 0.11 4.21
C ILE A 140 24.15 0.98 3.18
N TYR A 141 23.54 1.25 2.02
CA TYR A 141 24.17 2.05 0.97
C TYR A 141 24.36 3.52 1.37
N ALA A 142 23.40 4.09 2.09
CA ALA A 142 23.36 5.51 2.41
C ALA A 142 24.34 5.91 3.52
N ASP A 143 24.47 5.09 4.56
CA ASP A 143 25.47 5.26 5.63
C ASP A 143 25.67 3.94 6.40
N SER A 144 26.83 3.30 6.23
CA SER A 144 27.13 2.02 6.89
C SER A 144 27.26 2.15 8.41
N LEU A 145 27.58 3.34 8.94
CA LEU A 145 27.68 3.58 10.38
C LEU A 145 26.30 3.63 11.05
N SER A 146 25.25 3.95 10.28
CA SER A 146 23.87 4.03 10.78
C SER A 146 23.27 2.67 11.13
N TRP A 147 23.93 1.57 10.78
CA TRP A 147 23.48 0.19 11.03
C TRP A 147 23.15 -0.08 12.51
N ASN A 148 23.85 0.57 13.44
CA ASN A 148 23.57 0.45 14.87
C ASN A 148 22.14 0.88 15.26
N ARG A 149 21.51 1.77 14.47
CA ARG A 149 20.16 2.31 14.71
C ARG A 149 19.08 1.61 13.89
N TRP A 150 19.39 0.49 13.23
CA TRP A 150 18.45 -0.22 12.35
C TRP A 150 17.15 -0.66 13.03
N ALA A 151 17.19 -0.90 14.33
CA ALA A 151 16.02 -1.32 15.12
C ALA A 151 15.10 -0.15 15.52
N GLU A 152 15.54 1.09 15.34
CA GLU A 152 14.68 2.25 15.54
C GLU A 152 13.70 2.37 14.36
N GLN A 153 12.49 2.86 14.62
CA GLN A 153 11.44 3.07 13.61
C GLN A 153 10.94 1.82 12.85
N LEU A 154 11.19 0.61 13.35
CA LEU A 154 10.63 -0.63 12.78
C LEU A 154 9.09 -0.64 12.68
N GLN A 155 8.41 0.25 13.41
CA GLN A 155 6.97 0.47 13.32
C GLN A 155 6.46 0.75 11.89
N TYR A 156 7.29 1.28 10.98
CA TYR A 156 6.87 1.48 9.59
C TYR A 156 6.65 0.17 8.82
N ILE A 157 7.21 -0.96 9.28
CA ILE A 157 6.98 -2.27 8.69
C ILE A 157 5.50 -2.70 8.80
N PRO A 158 4.91 -2.83 10.00
CA PRO A 158 3.49 -3.16 10.13
C PRO A 158 2.57 -2.06 9.58
N LEU A 159 2.98 -0.79 9.61
CA LEU A 159 2.19 0.31 9.02
C LEU A 159 2.09 0.18 7.48
N PHE A 160 3.21 -0.10 6.81
CA PHE A 160 3.25 -0.35 5.37
C PHE A 160 2.43 -1.60 4.99
N TYR A 161 2.52 -2.67 5.80
CA TYR A 161 1.68 -3.86 5.61
C TYR A 161 0.19 -3.54 5.72
N LEU A 162 -0.22 -2.78 6.75
CA LEU A 162 -1.62 -2.40 6.96
C LEU A 162 -2.17 -1.54 5.82
N GLN A 163 -1.41 -0.53 5.38
CA GLN A 163 -1.78 0.28 4.22
C GLN A 163 -1.94 -0.60 2.96
N THR A 164 -0.94 -1.44 2.69
CA THR A 164 -0.95 -2.34 1.52
C THR A 164 -2.16 -3.28 1.57
N PHE A 165 -2.42 -3.90 2.71
CA PHE A 165 -3.58 -4.77 2.91
C PHE A 165 -4.91 -4.04 2.71
N ALA A 166 -5.00 -2.78 3.12
CA ALA A 166 -6.20 -1.97 2.93
C ALA A 166 -6.47 -1.66 1.47
N GLN A 167 -5.48 -1.17 0.73
CA GLN A 167 -5.63 -0.87 -0.69
C GLN A 167 -5.95 -2.12 -1.51
N LEU A 168 -5.29 -3.25 -1.21
CA LEU A 168 -5.57 -4.53 -1.86
C LEU A 168 -6.97 -5.06 -1.51
N SER A 169 -7.47 -4.79 -0.30
CA SER A 169 -8.85 -5.14 0.09
C SER A 169 -9.89 -4.31 -0.67
N ILE A 170 -9.64 -3.02 -0.90
CA ILE A 170 -10.50 -2.17 -1.76
C ILE A 170 -10.50 -2.71 -3.19
N ALA A 171 -9.32 -3.03 -3.73
CA ALA A 171 -9.16 -3.61 -5.06
C ALA A 171 -9.92 -4.95 -5.18
N PHE A 172 -9.80 -5.82 -4.17
CA PHE A 172 -10.54 -7.08 -4.09
C PHE A 172 -12.05 -6.85 -4.12
N LEU A 173 -12.57 -5.93 -3.30
CA LEU A 173 -14.00 -5.64 -3.24
C LEU A 173 -14.54 -5.19 -4.60
N LEU A 174 -13.83 -4.27 -5.27
CA LEU A 174 -14.22 -3.79 -6.59
C LEU A 174 -14.21 -4.92 -7.64
N GLY A 175 -13.14 -5.72 -7.71
CA GLY A 175 -13.08 -6.87 -8.60
C GLY A 175 -14.18 -7.90 -8.31
N TYR A 176 -14.47 -8.14 -7.02
CA TYR A 176 -15.49 -9.07 -6.54
C TYR A 176 -16.92 -8.63 -6.89
N LEU A 177 -17.21 -7.33 -6.83
CA LEU A 177 -18.54 -6.79 -7.13
C LEU A 177 -18.77 -6.66 -8.64
N VAL A 178 -17.77 -6.17 -9.38
CA VAL A 178 -17.87 -5.87 -10.82
C VAL A 178 -17.74 -7.12 -11.69
N LYS A 179 -16.99 -8.13 -11.24
CA LYS A 179 -16.76 -9.44 -11.92
C LYS A 179 -16.07 -9.39 -13.29
N LYS A 180 -16.00 -8.23 -13.94
CA LYS A 180 -15.33 -8.00 -15.23
C LYS A 180 -14.00 -7.29 -15.00
N ALA A 181 -12.89 -7.95 -15.35
CA ALA A 181 -11.52 -7.48 -15.09
C ALA A 181 -11.26 -6.03 -15.55
N PHE A 182 -11.47 -5.75 -16.84
CA PHE A 182 -11.18 -4.44 -17.41
C PHE A 182 -12.04 -3.32 -16.81
N ILE A 183 -13.33 -3.58 -16.55
CA ILE A 183 -14.24 -2.59 -15.94
C ILE A 183 -13.83 -2.34 -14.49
N ALA A 184 -13.53 -3.38 -13.72
CA ALA A 184 -13.11 -3.25 -12.32
C ALA A 184 -11.80 -2.46 -12.20
N LEU A 185 -10.84 -2.78 -13.07
CA LEU A 185 -9.56 -2.07 -13.16
C LEU A 185 -9.75 -0.61 -13.57
N GLY A 186 -10.60 -0.35 -14.57
CA GLY A 186 -10.94 1.01 -15.00
C GLY A 186 -11.55 1.84 -13.87
N ILE A 187 -12.50 1.28 -13.11
CA ILE A 187 -13.10 1.96 -11.95
C ILE A 187 -12.05 2.20 -10.87
N PHE A 188 -11.23 1.20 -10.53
CA PHE A 188 -10.19 1.33 -9.51
C PHE A 188 -9.19 2.43 -9.87
N LEU A 189 -8.64 2.40 -11.08
CA LEU A 189 -7.64 3.39 -11.53
C LEU A 189 -8.24 4.78 -11.69
N PHE A 190 -9.44 4.89 -12.27
CA PHE A 190 -10.12 6.18 -12.41
C PHE A 190 -10.39 6.81 -11.04
N TYR A 191 -10.83 5.99 -10.08
CA TYR A 191 -11.12 6.47 -8.74
C TYR A 191 -9.84 6.88 -8.00
N TYR A 192 -8.81 6.02 -7.99
CA TYR A 192 -7.53 6.26 -7.31
C TYR A 192 -6.75 7.44 -7.90
N LEU A 193 -6.61 7.53 -9.23
CA LEU A 193 -5.78 8.54 -9.87
C LEU A 193 -6.51 9.86 -10.11
N ILE A 194 -7.81 9.84 -10.35
CA ILE A 194 -8.55 11.03 -10.79
C ILE A 194 -9.55 11.49 -9.72
N VAL A 195 -10.53 10.65 -9.38
CA VAL A 195 -11.65 11.07 -8.53
C VAL A 195 -11.19 11.50 -7.15
N GLU A 196 -10.42 10.65 -6.45
CA GLU A 196 -9.99 10.93 -5.09
C GLU A 196 -9.09 12.17 -5.03
N ASN A 197 -8.14 12.30 -5.95
CA ASN A 197 -7.26 13.48 -6.03
C ASN A 197 -8.03 14.78 -6.27
N ILE A 198 -9.05 14.77 -7.15
CA ILE A 198 -9.92 15.93 -7.36
C ILE A 198 -10.72 16.26 -6.09
N LEU A 199 -11.31 15.26 -5.43
CA LEU A 199 -12.05 15.45 -4.19
C LEU A 199 -11.18 16.04 -3.08
N VAL A 200 -9.95 15.52 -2.92
CA VAL A 200 -8.97 16.03 -1.96
C VAL A 200 -8.62 17.49 -2.28
N GLY A 201 -8.36 17.83 -3.54
CA GLY A 201 -8.07 19.20 -3.97
C GLY A 201 -9.23 20.16 -3.66
N LEU A 202 -10.46 19.78 -4.02
CA LEU A 202 -11.67 20.58 -3.78
C LEU A 202 -11.96 20.77 -2.28
N MET A 203 -11.85 19.71 -1.48
CA MET A 203 -12.10 19.78 -0.04
C MET A 203 -11.02 20.59 0.68
N LYS A 204 -9.74 20.47 0.29
CA LYS A 204 -8.66 21.32 0.81
C LYS A 204 -8.92 22.79 0.49
N TRP A 205 -9.36 23.11 -0.72
CA TRP A 205 -9.71 24.49 -1.11
C TRP A 205 -10.85 25.04 -0.25
N LYS A 206 -11.86 24.22 0.06
CA LYS A 206 -12.98 24.58 0.95
C LYS A 206 -12.66 24.47 2.44
N LYS A 207 -11.43 24.12 2.83
CA LYS A 207 -11.01 23.86 4.23
C LYS A 207 -11.89 22.83 4.96
N ILE A 208 -12.38 21.83 4.23
CA ILE A 208 -13.21 20.77 4.76
C ILE A 208 -12.30 19.64 5.26
N GLU A 209 -12.38 19.32 6.54
CA GLU A 209 -11.52 18.29 7.17
C GLU A 209 -11.95 16.84 6.87
N LEU A 210 -12.93 16.64 5.99
CA LEU A 210 -13.43 15.32 5.59
C LEU A 210 -12.49 14.59 4.63
N THR A 211 -11.46 15.25 4.10
CA THR A 211 -10.48 14.65 3.18
C THR A 211 -9.88 13.36 3.72
N ARG A 212 -9.63 13.31 5.03
CA ARG A 212 -8.99 12.17 5.72
C ARG A 212 -9.86 10.91 5.80
N PHE A 213 -11.12 10.99 5.41
CA PHE A 213 -12.07 9.86 5.43
C PHE A 213 -12.32 9.28 4.05
N LEU A 214 -11.63 9.77 3.01
CA LEU A 214 -11.70 9.14 1.69
C LEU A 214 -11.01 7.77 1.72
N PRO A 215 -11.51 6.76 0.97
CA PRO A 215 -11.07 5.38 1.07
C PRO A 215 -9.57 5.13 0.96
N PHE A 216 -8.86 5.81 0.05
CA PHE A 216 -7.41 5.67 -0.09
C PHE A 216 -6.65 6.59 0.85
N GLU A 217 -7.13 7.83 1.05
CA GLU A 217 -6.55 8.79 2.01
C GLU A 217 -6.53 8.26 3.45
N ILE A 218 -7.52 7.44 3.84
CA ILE A 218 -7.55 6.76 5.15
C ILE A 218 -6.28 5.92 5.35
N SER A 219 -5.91 5.11 4.35
CA SER A 219 -4.73 4.25 4.43
C SER A 219 -3.44 5.01 4.13
N ASP A 220 -3.45 5.96 3.21
CA ASP A 220 -2.25 6.66 2.74
C ASP A 220 -1.69 7.61 3.80
N GLY A 221 -2.57 8.20 4.61
CA GLY A 221 -2.10 9.06 5.69
C GLY A 221 -1.38 8.32 6.83
N ILE A 222 -1.48 6.98 6.91
CA ILE A 222 -0.66 6.20 7.85
C ILE A 222 0.84 6.45 7.60
N LEU A 223 1.24 6.53 6.33
CA LEU A 223 2.60 6.85 5.93
C LEU A 223 2.69 8.35 5.65
N VAL A 224 3.00 9.11 6.68
CA VAL A 224 3.20 10.56 6.56
C VAL A 224 4.34 10.84 5.59
N ARG A 225 4.24 11.92 4.81
CA ARG A 225 5.31 12.34 3.92
C ARG A 225 6.63 12.59 4.68
N PRO A 226 7.79 12.06 4.25
CA PRO A 226 9.09 12.35 4.85
C PRO A 226 9.41 13.84 4.84
N ALA A 227 9.98 14.36 5.94
CA ALA A 227 10.21 15.78 6.16
C ALA A 227 10.97 16.47 5.02
N PHE A 228 11.96 15.78 4.42
CA PHE A 228 12.78 16.33 3.33
C PHE A 228 12.02 16.53 2.00
N SER A 229 10.87 15.86 1.83
CA SER A 229 10.03 15.95 0.62
C SER A 229 8.84 16.90 0.77
N GLY A 230 8.70 17.53 1.95
CA GLY A 230 7.72 18.56 2.23
C GLY A 230 8.17 19.96 1.76
N ASN A 231 7.23 20.90 1.72
CA ASN A 231 7.55 22.32 1.51
C ASN A 231 8.27 22.88 2.74
N PHE A 232 9.19 23.83 2.55
CA PHE A 232 9.89 24.50 3.65
C PHE A 232 9.09 25.73 4.15
N GLY A 233 8.79 25.81 5.45
CA GLY A 233 8.10 26.96 6.08
C GLY A 233 7.31 26.63 7.36
N MET A 234 6.93 27.64 8.16
CA MET A 234 6.20 27.45 9.42
C MET A 234 4.85 26.72 9.24
N GLY A 235 4.09 27.04 8.20
CA GLY A 235 2.83 26.35 7.89
C GLY A 235 3.03 24.89 7.45
N ALA A 236 4.19 24.57 6.86
CA ALA A 236 4.51 23.20 6.47
C ALA A 236 4.95 22.35 7.67
N LYS A 237 5.66 22.94 8.64
CA LYS A 237 6.00 22.28 9.90
C LYS A 237 4.75 21.94 10.71
N ALA A 238 3.84 22.90 10.90
CA ALA A 238 2.58 22.67 11.61
C ALA A 238 1.71 21.60 10.90
N GLY A 239 1.69 21.60 9.56
CA GLY A 239 1.00 20.57 8.79
C GLY A 239 1.61 19.16 8.94
N TYR A 240 2.94 19.06 9.03
CA TYR A 240 3.64 17.80 9.25
C TYR A 240 3.41 17.25 10.67
N GLU A 241 3.49 18.09 11.69
CA GLU A 241 3.19 17.71 13.08
C GLU A 241 1.73 17.28 13.24
N LEU A 242 0.80 17.98 12.59
CA LEU A 242 -0.60 17.58 12.54
C LEU A 242 -0.75 16.21 11.87
N ALA A 243 -0.11 15.97 10.72
CA ALA A 243 -0.17 14.68 10.05
C ALA A 243 0.36 13.54 10.93
N LEU A 244 1.48 13.75 11.64
CA LEU A 244 2.00 12.80 12.62
C LEU A 244 1.03 12.50 13.76
N SER A 245 0.35 13.53 14.28
CA SER A 245 -0.65 13.35 15.35
C SER A 245 -1.88 12.55 14.92
N LEU A 246 -2.18 12.53 13.61
CA LEU A 246 -3.34 11.83 13.04
C LEU A 246 -3.05 10.37 12.68
N VAL A 247 -1.79 9.92 12.67
CA VAL A 247 -1.42 8.56 12.27
C VAL A 247 -2.18 7.52 13.07
N SER A 248 -2.26 7.65 14.39
CA SER A 248 -3.00 6.71 15.25
C SER A 248 -4.48 6.64 14.89
N GLN A 249 -5.10 7.77 14.55
CA GLN A 249 -6.48 7.81 14.09
C GLN A 249 -6.64 7.10 12.73
N GLN A 250 -5.72 7.32 11.80
CA GLN A 250 -5.75 6.71 10.47
C GLN A 250 -5.49 5.20 10.48
N VAL A 251 -4.66 4.72 11.40
CA VAL A 251 -4.52 3.28 11.67
C VAL A 251 -5.86 2.67 12.08
N ILE A 252 -6.57 3.30 13.04
CA ILE A 252 -7.89 2.81 13.49
C ILE A 252 -8.89 2.85 12.32
N LEU A 253 -8.96 3.96 11.58
CA LEU A 253 -9.86 4.09 10.43
C LEU A 253 -9.56 3.04 9.35
N THR A 254 -8.30 2.72 9.11
CA THR A 254 -7.89 1.71 8.12
C THR A 254 -8.30 0.31 8.56
N ILE A 255 -8.14 -0.02 9.84
CA ILE A 255 -8.62 -1.30 10.40
C ILE A 255 -10.14 -1.40 10.30
N VAL A 256 -10.86 -0.31 10.61
CA VAL A 256 -12.33 -0.25 10.49
C VAL A 256 -12.76 -0.41 9.04
N LEU A 257 -12.16 0.33 8.11
CA LEU A 257 -12.45 0.27 6.67
C LEU A 257 -12.25 -1.15 6.13
N THR A 258 -11.09 -1.76 6.39
CA THR A 258 -10.79 -3.12 5.95
C THR A 258 -11.74 -4.14 6.55
N SER A 259 -12.05 -4.03 7.84
CA SER A 259 -13.03 -4.90 8.50
C SER A 259 -14.41 -4.78 7.85
N ILE A 260 -14.87 -3.56 7.57
CA ILE A 260 -16.15 -3.31 6.89
C ILE A 260 -16.15 -3.93 5.48
N ILE A 261 -15.08 -3.75 4.71
CA ILE A 261 -14.94 -4.33 3.36
C ILE A 261 -15.10 -5.85 3.42
N TRP A 262 -14.37 -6.52 4.30
CA TRP A 262 -14.46 -7.98 4.41
C TRP A 262 -15.83 -8.43 4.92
N LEU A 263 -16.43 -7.73 5.88
CA LEU A 263 -17.80 -8.00 6.32
C LEU A 263 -18.82 -7.88 5.18
N ILE A 264 -18.67 -6.89 4.30
CA ILE A 264 -19.49 -6.77 3.09
C ILE A 264 -19.28 -7.99 2.19
N CYS A 265 -18.03 -8.40 1.92
CA CYS A 265 -17.74 -9.60 1.13
C CYS A 265 -18.41 -10.85 1.70
N TYR A 266 -18.30 -11.11 3.00
CA TYR A 266 -18.96 -12.25 3.64
C TYR A 266 -20.49 -12.19 3.56
N LYS A 267 -21.09 -11.02 3.82
CA LYS A 267 -22.56 -10.85 3.78
C LYS A 267 -23.10 -11.01 2.36
N VAL A 268 -22.45 -10.39 1.37
CA VAL A 268 -22.84 -10.48 -0.04
C VAL A 268 -22.71 -11.93 -0.51
N HIS A 269 -21.64 -12.62 -0.15
CA HIS A 269 -21.45 -14.01 -0.59
C HIS A 269 -22.47 -14.99 0.02
N LYS A 270 -22.89 -14.75 1.27
CA LYS A 270 -23.91 -15.57 1.92
C LYS A 270 -25.25 -15.48 1.17
N LYS A 271 -25.60 -14.32 0.62
CA LYS A 271 -26.88 -14.05 -0.06
C LYS A 271 -26.87 -14.28 -1.57
N ARG A 272 -25.70 -14.37 -2.22
CA ARG A 272 -25.62 -14.57 -3.68
C ARG A 272 -25.97 -16.01 -4.05
N ASP A 273 -26.79 -16.16 -5.09
CA ASP A 273 -27.05 -17.45 -5.71
C ASP A 273 -25.83 -17.93 -6.49
N ILE A 274 -25.52 -19.21 -6.32
CA ILE A 274 -24.43 -19.91 -7.00
C ILE A 274 -25.04 -20.65 -8.19
N VAL A 275 -25.75 -19.93 -9.06
CA VAL A 275 -26.36 -20.46 -10.30
C VAL A 275 -25.58 -19.99 -11.50
#